data_AF-A0A843DHE7-F1
#
_entry.id   AF-A0A843DHE7-F1
#
_cell.length_a   1.000
_cell.length_b   1.000
_cell.length_c   1.000
_cell.angle_alpha   90.00
_cell.angle_beta   90.00
_cell.angle_gamma   90.00
#
_symmetry.space_group_name_H-M   'P 1'
#
loop_
_entity.id
_entity.type
_entity.pdbx_description
1 polymer ?
#
loop_
_entity_poly.entity_id
_entity_poly.type
_entity_poly.pdbx_seq_one_letter_code
_entity_poly.pdbx_strand_id
1 'polypeptide(L)'
;MTNKTYRFAAVAAVLLALLVFAAPVSAAEDGATEMVEGHVASLDNGTTTYYTSIKNATNAAQNGDTVTIFSGTHTEDISVNKAITVIGETDVDGNLAVFIKGKVSINAMDATIKNLNVQNSGNAGVINNGANVLIENCKFVGSNGFRYCYATGLVTFKNTIITGDTYGIHFDGSAGGKIVIENCEITGWTSFAGTIEKVTISNSKFLTGNYNVLRFYQNAEVTNTVFPAGMRIDTGNGGVGMEGIEVKFNGCSMEDNSNFEEVFPDSVIEKSDVYVEDVILGRIAQIGTTYYTTIEGALEDATKEATVLLLDNVDGEVIVSKSLTIDGNGKTITGMINLANADERIAVVLKDLTINNPSSYAVKVATEADVTIADSTLTGYNAVYVVNAS
;
A
#
# COMPACT_ATOMS: atom_id res chain seq x y z
N MET A 1 -61.81 12.72 -11.48
CA MET A 1 -62.62 13.42 -10.46
C MET A 1 -62.83 12.40 -9.35
N THR A 2 -62.20 12.46 -8.18
CA THR A 2 -62.20 13.56 -7.19
C THR A 2 -60.98 13.44 -6.27
N ASN A 3 -60.47 14.59 -5.83
CA ASN A 3 -59.38 14.83 -4.88
C ASN A 3 -59.50 14.10 -3.52
N LYS A 4 -58.36 13.71 -2.91
CA LYS A 4 -57.83 14.35 -1.68
C LYS A 4 -56.46 13.81 -1.22
N THR A 5 -55.51 14.74 -1.25
CA THR A 5 -54.30 15.00 -0.45
C THR A 5 -54.22 14.47 0.99
N TYR A 6 -53.08 13.88 1.36
CA TYR A 6 -52.34 13.93 2.65
C TYR A 6 -50.93 13.34 2.41
N ARG A 7 -49.79 13.71 3.01
CA ARG A 7 -49.21 14.93 3.61
C ARG A 7 -47.81 14.54 4.13
N PHE A 8 -46.78 15.40 3.94
CA PHE A 8 -45.49 15.51 4.69
C PHE A 8 -44.44 14.38 4.59
N ALA A 9 -43.10 14.58 4.59
CA ALA A 9 -42.17 15.69 4.86
C ALA A 9 -40.82 15.37 4.13
N ALA A 10 -40.18 16.26 3.36
CA ALA A 10 -39.26 17.37 3.71
C ALA A 10 -37.90 16.95 4.31
N VAL A 11 -36.82 17.01 3.50
CA VAL A 11 -35.49 17.55 3.91
C VAL A 11 -34.82 18.19 2.67
N ALA A 12 -34.98 19.50 2.55
CA ALA A 12 -34.20 20.38 1.69
C ALA A 12 -33.96 21.67 2.48
N ALA A 13 -32.75 21.82 3.02
CA ALA A 13 -32.10 22.97 3.66
C ALA A 13 -30.97 22.34 4.50
N VAL A 14 -29.69 22.69 4.35
CA VAL A 14 -29.12 23.97 4.81
C VAL A 14 -27.93 24.32 3.92
N LEU A 15 -28.10 25.40 3.15
CA LEU A 15 -27.04 26.11 2.44
C LEU A 15 -27.21 27.59 2.76
N LEU A 16 -26.93 27.98 4.00
CA LEU A 16 -26.74 29.37 4.40
C LEU A 16 -26.18 29.47 5.82
N ALA A 17 -25.12 30.28 5.97
CA ALA A 17 -24.60 30.92 7.18
C ALA A 17 -23.17 30.48 7.60
N LEU A 18 -22.18 31.08 6.95
CA LEU A 18 -20.96 31.56 7.59
C LEU A 18 -20.50 32.83 6.87
N LEU A 19 -21.33 33.88 7.00
CA LEU A 19 -20.92 35.27 6.79
C LEU A 19 -20.19 35.69 8.08
N VAL A 20 -18.89 35.38 8.15
CA VAL A 20 -18.00 35.95 9.16
C VAL A 20 -17.60 37.33 8.67
N PHE A 21 -17.83 38.33 9.50
CA PHE A 21 -17.36 39.70 9.30
C PHE A 21 -15.85 39.71 9.07
N ALA A 22 -15.43 39.99 7.85
CA ALA A 22 -14.07 40.41 7.57
C ALA A 22 -13.88 41.83 8.12
N ALA A 23 -13.32 41.94 9.32
CA ALA A 23 -12.63 43.18 9.70
C ALA A 23 -11.49 43.40 8.68
N PRO A 24 -11.19 44.65 8.29
CA PRO A 24 -9.98 44.91 7.52
C PRO A 24 -8.79 44.46 8.37
N VAL A 25 -8.21 43.31 8.03
CA VAL A 25 -6.84 43.00 8.41
C VAL A 25 -6.03 44.09 7.74
N SER A 26 -5.52 45.03 8.54
CA SER A 26 -4.42 45.89 8.10
C SER A 26 -3.36 44.93 7.59
N ALA A 27 -3.07 45.00 6.29
CA ALA A 27 -1.89 44.36 5.74
C ALA A 27 -0.73 44.77 6.66
N ALA A 28 -0.21 43.80 7.42
CA ALA A 28 1.13 43.95 7.93
C ALA A 28 1.96 44.22 6.67
N GLU A 29 2.65 45.35 6.66
CA GLU A 29 3.62 45.66 5.61
C GLU A 29 4.43 44.39 5.43
N ASP A 30 4.35 43.87 4.21
CA ASP A 30 5.18 42.80 3.71
C ASP A 30 6.61 43.20 4.04
N GLY A 31 7.12 42.62 5.13
CA GLY A 31 8.50 42.75 5.54
C GLY A 31 9.33 41.90 4.61
N ALA A 32 9.22 42.17 3.30
CA ALA A 32 10.08 41.68 2.27
C ALA A 32 11.49 42.01 2.73
N THR A 33 12.12 41.03 3.37
CA THR A 33 13.51 41.07 3.76
C THR A 33 14.26 41.36 2.47
N GLU A 34 14.75 42.59 2.34
CA GLU A 34 15.65 42.95 1.25
C GLU A 34 16.72 41.86 1.21
N MET A 35 16.73 41.08 0.14
CA MET A 35 17.76 40.10 -0.13
C MET A 35 19.09 40.83 -0.06
N VAL A 36 19.82 40.67 1.04
CA VAL A 36 21.14 41.28 1.19
C VAL A 36 22.02 40.64 0.13
N GLU A 37 22.47 41.43 -0.83
CA GLU A 37 23.17 40.98 -2.03
C GLU A 37 24.24 39.93 -1.69
N GLY A 38 24.14 38.75 -2.34
CA GLY A 38 25.11 37.65 -2.19
C GLY A 38 24.76 36.57 -1.15
N HIS A 39 23.70 36.71 -0.36
CA HIS A 39 23.27 35.66 0.57
C HIS A 39 22.33 34.65 -0.13
N VAL A 40 22.42 33.39 0.28
CA VAL A 40 21.65 32.26 -0.30
C VAL A 40 20.80 31.53 0.73
N ALA A 41 21.05 31.78 2.02
CA ALA A 41 20.29 31.19 3.11
C ALA A 41 20.28 32.09 4.35
N SER A 42 19.27 31.93 5.20
CA SER A 42 19.23 32.45 6.56
C SER A 42 19.11 31.33 7.58
N LEU A 43 19.60 31.60 8.79
CA LEU A 43 19.39 30.79 9.98
C LEU A 43 18.53 31.57 10.95
N ASP A 44 17.43 30.98 11.41
CA ASP A 44 16.68 31.49 12.55
C ASP A 44 17.03 30.70 13.81
N ASN A 45 17.71 31.38 14.74
CA ASN A 45 18.11 30.88 16.06
C ASN A 45 17.62 31.83 17.19
N GLY A 46 16.54 32.57 16.95
CA GLY A 46 16.09 33.68 17.79
C GLY A 46 16.59 35.06 17.31
N THR A 47 17.54 35.06 16.37
CA THR A 47 17.92 36.21 15.52
C THR A 47 18.19 35.72 14.10
N THR A 48 17.85 36.50 13.07
CA THR A 48 18.12 36.11 11.67
C THR A 48 19.58 36.39 11.31
N THR A 49 20.34 35.34 10.99
CA THR A 49 21.70 35.44 10.44
C THR A 49 21.71 35.01 8.97
N TYR A 50 22.37 35.77 8.10
CA TYR A 50 22.43 35.50 6.67
C TYR A 50 23.76 34.84 6.27
N TYR A 51 23.72 33.90 5.33
CA TYR A 51 24.88 33.16 4.83
C TYR A 51 24.97 33.21 3.31
N THR A 52 26.20 33.30 2.80
CA THR A 52 26.52 33.25 1.35
C THR A 52 26.65 31.82 0.81
N SER A 53 26.46 30.80 1.66
CA SER A 53 26.48 29.38 1.31
C SER A 53 25.49 28.60 2.17
N ILE A 54 24.76 27.67 1.55
CA ILE A 54 23.82 26.78 2.25
C ILE A 54 24.58 25.92 3.27
N LYS A 55 25.76 25.42 2.90
CA LYS A 55 26.62 24.62 3.78
C LYS A 55 27.04 25.38 5.04
N ASN A 56 27.34 26.68 4.92
CA ASN A 56 27.71 27.48 6.09
C ASN A 56 26.51 27.66 7.04
N ALA A 57 25.30 27.87 6.50
CA ALA A 57 24.09 27.97 7.30
C ALA A 57 23.80 26.66 8.05
N THR A 58 23.81 25.50 7.35
CA THR A 58 23.55 24.20 8.01
C THR A 58 24.64 23.80 9.02
N ASN A 59 25.90 24.19 8.78
CA ASN A 59 26.98 23.99 9.74
C ASN A 59 26.83 24.86 11.00
N ALA A 60 26.32 26.08 10.85
CA ALA A 60 26.12 27.00 11.98
C ALA A 60 24.89 26.65 12.82
N ALA A 61 23.85 26.09 12.20
CA ALA A 61 22.60 25.70 12.86
C ALA A 61 22.82 24.80 14.09
N GLN A 62 21.98 24.95 15.11
CA GLN A 62 21.88 24.08 16.28
C GLN A 62 20.63 23.21 16.18
N ASN A 63 20.53 22.17 17.02
CA ASN A 63 19.33 21.34 17.04
C ASN A 63 18.09 22.21 17.36
N GLY A 64 17.03 22.05 16.58
CA GLY A 64 15.80 22.84 16.65
C GLY A 64 15.75 24.03 15.70
N ASP A 65 16.88 24.45 15.13
CA ASP A 65 16.92 25.63 14.25
C ASP A 65 16.26 25.37 12.89
N THR A 66 15.90 26.48 12.23
CA THR A 66 15.43 26.48 10.83
C THR A 66 16.41 27.21 9.93
N VAL A 67 16.86 26.53 8.88
CA VAL A 67 17.62 27.11 7.76
C VAL A 67 16.67 27.35 6.60
N THR A 68 16.47 28.63 6.25
CA THR A 68 15.68 29.00 5.07
C THR A 68 16.62 29.23 3.89
N ILE A 69 16.39 28.54 2.78
CA ILE A 69 17.15 28.72 1.53
C ILE A 69 16.37 29.67 0.64
N PHE A 70 17.02 30.73 0.18
CA PHE A 70 16.39 31.72 -0.66
C PHE A 70 16.18 31.22 -2.08
N SER A 71 15.14 31.75 -2.72
CA SER A 71 14.78 31.47 -4.11
C SER A 71 15.99 31.62 -5.05
N GLY A 72 16.07 30.76 -6.05
CA GLY A 72 17.17 30.72 -7.00
C GLY A 72 17.71 29.33 -7.26
N THR A 73 18.78 29.26 -8.06
CA THR A 73 19.47 28.02 -8.40
C THR A 73 20.79 27.92 -7.66
N HIS A 74 20.97 26.84 -6.91
CA HIS A 74 22.14 26.56 -6.09
C HIS A 74 22.82 25.28 -6.58
N THR A 75 24.14 25.28 -6.70
CA THR A 75 24.93 24.11 -7.13
C THR A 75 25.57 23.36 -5.96
N GLU A 76 25.32 23.80 -4.73
CA GLU A 76 25.84 23.17 -3.51
C GLU A 76 25.01 21.94 -3.13
N ASP A 77 25.68 20.93 -2.56
CA ASP A 77 25.01 19.85 -1.86
C ASP A 77 24.49 20.34 -0.50
N ILE A 78 23.35 19.80 -0.06
CA ILE A 78 22.80 20.05 1.27
C ILE A 78 23.21 18.90 2.19
N SER A 79 23.88 19.21 3.29
CA SER A 79 24.23 18.25 4.34
C SER A 79 23.51 18.60 5.64
N VAL A 80 22.70 17.67 6.14
CA VAL A 80 21.93 17.80 7.38
C VAL A 80 22.44 16.78 8.39
N ASN A 81 23.27 17.27 9.31
CA ASN A 81 23.92 16.45 10.35
C ASN A 81 23.41 16.77 11.77
N LYS A 82 22.38 17.61 11.88
CA LYS A 82 21.74 18.04 13.13
C LYS A 82 20.22 17.96 12.99
N ALA A 83 19.50 17.90 14.10
CA ALA A 83 18.03 17.88 14.13
C ALA A 83 17.50 19.27 13.78
N ILE A 84 17.49 19.62 12.49
CA ILE A 84 17.12 20.95 11.97
C ILE A 84 16.04 20.84 10.92
N THR A 85 15.36 21.96 10.68
CA THR A 85 14.51 22.14 9.52
C THR A 85 15.29 22.86 8.42
N VAL A 86 15.32 22.30 7.22
CA VAL A 86 15.78 22.99 6.01
C VAL A 86 14.56 23.24 5.13
N ILE A 87 14.26 24.50 4.86
CA ILE A 87 13.09 24.91 4.08
C ILE A 87 13.51 25.82 2.94
N GLY A 88 13.04 25.53 1.73
CA GLY A 88 13.16 26.46 0.60
C GLY A 88 12.05 27.50 0.58
N GLU A 89 12.37 28.70 0.11
CA GLU A 89 11.36 29.68 -0.24
C GLU A 89 10.44 29.17 -1.37
N THR A 90 9.20 29.60 -1.31
CA THR A 90 8.20 29.43 -2.38
C THR A 90 7.93 30.77 -3.05
N ASP A 91 7.41 30.74 -4.27
CA ASP A 91 6.87 31.95 -4.89
C ASP A 91 5.52 32.34 -4.25
N VAL A 92 4.93 33.43 -4.76
CA VAL A 92 3.65 33.98 -4.29
C VAL A 92 2.47 33.01 -4.46
N ASP A 93 2.58 32.05 -5.37
CA ASP A 93 1.57 31.03 -5.63
C ASP A 93 1.84 29.73 -4.84
N GLY A 94 2.92 29.70 -4.05
CA GLY A 94 3.33 28.54 -3.26
C GLY A 94 4.15 27.51 -4.03
N ASN A 95 4.60 27.81 -5.26
CA ASN A 95 5.44 26.90 -6.03
C ASN A 95 6.88 26.92 -5.51
N LEU A 96 7.60 25.81 -5.73
CA LEU A 96 9.00 25.65 -5.34
C LEU A 96 9.90 26.65 -6.10
N ALA A 97 10.47 27.62 -5.38
CA ALA A 97 11.35 28.64 -5.97
C ALA A 97 12.85 28.33 -5.78
N VAL A 98 13.19 27.30 -5.00
CA VAL A 98 14.57 26.86 -4.73
C VAL A 98 14.91 25.65 -5.58
N PHE A 99 15.93 25.80 -6.44
CA PHE A 99 16.43 24.74 -7.32
C PHE A 99 17.83 24.32 -6.89
N ILE A 100 17.98 23.08 -6.42
CA ILE A 100 19.26 22.50 -6.00
C ILE A 100 19.79 21.59 -7.11
N LYS A 101 20.90 21.97 -7.74
CA LYS A 101 21.67 21.16 -8.70
C LYS A 101 22.75 20.34 -7.97
N GLY A 102 22.30 19.53 -7.03
CA GLY A 102 23.14 18.74 -6.14
C GLY A 102 22.34 17.62 -5.50
N LYS A 103 22.79 17.14 -4.35
CA LYS A 103 22.06 16.14 -3.55
C LYS A 103 21.74 16.64 -2.14
N VAL A 104 20.81 15.95 -1.48
CA VAL A 104 20.54 16.11 -0.04
C VAL A 104 21.07 14.89 0.71
N SER A 105 21.92 15.10 1.72
CA SER A 105 22.43 14.05 2.60
C SER A 105 21.92 14.28 4.02
N ILE A 106 21.12 13.37 4.53
CA ILE A 106 20.51 13.44 5.85
C ILE A 106 21.18 12.39 6.73
N ASN A 107 21.99 12.82 7.69
CA ASN A 107 22.65 11.94 8.67
C ASN A 107 22.15 12.16 10.10
N ALA A 108 21.23 13.11 10.28
CA ALA A 108 20.68 13.45 11.57
C ALA A 108 19.38 12.73 11.84
N MET A 109 19.07 12.53 13.12
CA MET A 109 17.71 12.20 13.55
C MET A 109 16.87 13.47 13.65
N ASP A 110 15.55 13.33 13.54
CA ASP A 110 14.57 14.41 13.72
C ASP A 110 14.79 15.60 12.75
N ALA A 111 15.26 15.30 11.54
CA ALA A 111 15.46 16.30 10.49
C ALA A 111 14.21 16.50 9.64
N THR A 112 13.98 17.73 9.21
CA THR A 112 12.86 18.09 8.33
C THR A 112 13.36 18.80 7.07
N ILE A 113 12.92 18.34 5.90
CA ILE A 113 13.24 18.93 4.59
C ILE A 113 11.95 19.38 3.92
N LYS A 114 11.87 20.66 3.52
CA LYS A 114 10.67 21.27 2.95
C LYS A 114 10.93 22.13 1.74
N ASN A 115 9.99 22.16 0.81
CA ASN A 115 9.91 23.15 -0.26
C ASN A 115 11.17 23.21 -1.16
N LEU A 116 11.79 22.06 -1.43
CA LEU A 116 12.97 21.99 -2.29
C LEU A 116 12.66 21.34 -3.63
N ASN A 117 13.19 21.92 -4.72
CA ASN A 117 13.28 21.26 -6.02
C ASN A 117 14.73 20.83 -6.25
N VAL A 118 15.01 19.53 -6.10
CA VAL A 118 16.34 18.95 -6.23
C VAL A 118 16.44 18.23 -7.57
N GLN A 119 17.33 18.74 -8.43
CA GLN A 119 17.68 18.16 -9.73
C GLN A 119 19.06 17.55 -9.63
N ASN A 120 19.11 16.26 -9.33
CA ASN A 120 20.34 15.52 -9.16
C ASN A 120 20.82 14.97 -10.51
N SER A 121 22.09 15.23 -10.84
CA SER A 121 22.79 14.63 -11.99
C SER A 121 23.73 13.47 -11.62
N GLY A 122 23.80 13.10 -10.35
CA GLY A 122 24.61 12.03 -9.78
C GLY A 122 23.80 10.80 -9.36
N ASN A 123 24.38 9.97 -8.50
CA ASN A 123 23.86 8.63 -8.19
C ASN A 123 22.63 8.61 -7.26
N ALA A 124 22.32 9.68 -6.53
CA ALA A 124 21.15 9.75 -5.65
C ALA A 124 20.74 11.21 -5.40
N GLY A 125 19.45 11.54 -5.54
CA GLY A 125 18.91 12.86 -5.18
C GLY A 125 18.92 13.07 -3.68
N VAL A 126 18.60 12.02 -2.92
CA VAL A 126 18.70 11.99 -1.47
C VAL A 126 19.36 10.70 -0.99
N ILE A 127 20.21 10.86 0.01
CA ILE A 127 20.75 9.79 0.85
C ILE A 127 20.24 10.03 2.27
N ASN A 128 19.51 9.07 2.82
CA ASN A 128 18.98 9.16 4.19
C ASN A 128 19.59 8.10 5.09
N ASN A 129 20.37 8.53 6.08
CA ASN A 129 20.84 7.71 7.20
C ASN A 129 20.15 8.09 8.52
N GLY A 130 19.26 9.10 8.49
CA GLY A 130 18.56 9.62 9.65
C GLY A 130 17.34 8.81 10.09
N ALA A 131 16.99 8.94 11.37
CA ALA A 131 15.74 8.46 11.95
C ALA A 131 14.76 9.63 12.14
N ASN A 132 13.45 9.37 12.13
CA ASN A 132 12.39 10.38 12.35
C ASN A 132 12.49 11.56 11.37
N VAL A 133 12.66 11.25 10.09
CA VAL A 133 12.87 12.25 9.04
C VAL A 133 11.55 12.57 8.37
N LEU A 134 11.26 13.87 8.20
CA LEU A 134 10.13 14.37 7.42
C LEU A 134 10.63 15.04 6.14
N ILE A 135 10.08 14.61 5.01
CA ILE A 135 10.29 15.21 3.70
C ILE A 135 8.92 15.62 3.17
N GLU A 136 8.71 16.93 3.04
CA GLU A 136 7.39 17.47 2.73
C GLU A 136 7.46 18.52 1.61
N ASN A 137 6.49 18.49 0.70
CA ASN A 137 6.37 19.47 -0.39
C ASN A 137 7.67 19.65 -1.17
N CYS A 138 8.30 18.54 -1.55
CA CYS A 138 9.56 18.58 -2.30
C CYS A 138 9.37 17.96 -3.69
N LYS A 139 10.31 18.25 -4.58
CA LYS A 139 10.43 17.61 -5.89
C LYS A 139 11.86 17.09 -6.06
N PHE A 140 12.02 15.78 -6.23
CA PHE A 140 13.31 15.15 -6.48
C PHE A 140 13.32 14.54 -7.87
N VAL A 141 14.23 15.01 -8.72
CA VAL A 141 14.37 14.57 -10.11
C VAL A 141 15.80 14.12 -10.37
N GLY A 142 15.97 12.96 -11.00
CA GLY A 142 17.26 12.50 -11.47
C GLY A 142 17.25 11.01 -11.80
N SER A 143 18.44 10.43 -12.00
CA SER A 143 18.55 8.99 -12.29
C SER A 143 18.04 8.13 -11.14
N ASN A 144 18.24 8.58 -9.90
CA ASN A 144 17.67 7.98 -8.69
C ASN A 144 17.14 9.10 -7.78
N GLY A 145 15.88 8.99 -7.33
CA GLY A 145 15.28 9.89 -6.36
C GLY A 145 15.92 9.69 -4.98
N PHE A 146 15.63 8.55 -4.35
CA PHE A 146 16.19 8.14 -3.06
C PHE A 146 16.94 6.82 -3.21
N ARG A 147 18.20 6.80 -2.78
CA ARG A 147 19.06 5.61 -2.86
C ARG A 147 20.10 5.62 -1.73
N TYR A 148 20.53 4.45 -1.28
CA TYR A 148 21.37 4.31 -0.08
C TYR A 148 20.68 4.88 1.15
N CYS A 149 19.36 4.67 1.20
CA CYS A 149 18.52 5.12 2.29
C CYS A 149 18.32 4.01 3.31
N TYR A 150 18.25 4.41 4.57
CA TYR A 150 18.00 3.57 5.72
C TYR A 150 16.86 4.15 6.54
N ALA A 151 16.01 3.26 7.07
CA ALA A 151 14.92 3.64 7.96
C ALA A 151 15.23 3.14 9.38
N THR A 152 16.05 3.87 10.13
CA THR A 152 16.38 3.53 11.54
C THR A 152 15.35 4.04 12.54
N GLY A 153 14.35 4.80 12.06
CA GLY A 153 13.15 5.22 12.78
C GLY A 153 12.04 5.49 11.77
N LEU A 154 11.14 6.43 12.05
CA LEU A 154 10.10 6.83 11.08
C LEU A 154 10.71 7.66 9.95
N VAL A 155 10.38 7.37 8.69
CA VAL A 155 10.66 8.27 7.56
C VAL A 155 9.35 8.57 6.84
N THR A 156 9.00 9.84 6.76
CA THR A 156 7.74 10.30 6.18
C THR A 156 7.99 11.13 4.94
N PHE A 157 7.32 10.79 3.86
CA PHE A 157 7.21 11.56 2.64
C PHE A 157 5.79 12.10 2.53
N LYS A 158 5.65 13.41 2.31
CA LYS A 158 4.34 14.05 2.19
C LYS A 158 4.30 15.05 1.04
N ASN A 159 3.25 15.02 0.23
CA ASN A 159 3.05 16.02 -0.84
C ASN A 159 4.28 16.14 -1.76
N THR A 160 4.97 15.04 -2.04
CA THR A 160 6.30 15.06 -2.69
C THR A 160 6.26 14.36 -4.03
N ILE A 161 6.92 14.96 -5.02
CA ILE A 161 7.13 14.36 -6.35
C ILE A 161 8.53 13.74 -6.37
N ILE A 162 8.60 12.44 -6.63
CA ILE A 162 9.83 11.65 -6.60
C ILE A 162 9.97 10.94 -7.94
N THR A 163 10.81 11.49 -8.81
CA THR A 163 11.06 10.90 -10.12
C THR A 163 12.48 10.36 -10.19
N GLY A 164 12.59 9.04 -10.36
CA GLY A 164 13.83 8.33 -10.64
C GLY A 164 13.76 7.57 -11.95
N ASP A 165 14.80 7.66 -12.78
CA ASP A 165 14.92 6.84 -13.99
C ASP A 165 15.05 5.35 -13.65
N THR A 166 15.80 5.03 -12.59
CA THR A 166 16.00 3.66 -12.11
C THR A 166 15.30 3.45 -10.77
N TYR A 167 15.70 4.19 -9.73
CA TYR A 167 15.10 4.07 -8.40
C TYR A 167 14.31 5.32 -8.05
N GLY A 168 13.02 5.17 -7.79
CA GLY A 168 12.19 6.22 -7.19
C GLY A 168 12.52 6.38 -5.73
N ILE A 169 12.09 5.38 -4.94
CA ILE A 169 12.39 5.27 -3.52
C ILE A 169 13.03 3.92 -3.23
N HIS A 170 14.33 3.91 -2.92
CA HIS A 170 15.03 2.69 -2.56
C HIS A 170 15.69 2.78 -1.18
N PHE A 171 15.18 1.97 -0.24
CA PHE A 171 15.80 1.73 1.05
C PHE A 171 16.56 0.40 1.03
N ASP A 172 17.87 0.44 1.25
CA ASP A 172 18.76 -0.72 1.20
C ASP A 172 18.77 -1.52 2.52
N GLY A 173 18.30 -0.92 3.61
CA GLY A 173 18.22 -1.59 4.91
C GLY A 173 17.61 -0.74 6.02
N SER A 174 17.47 -1.33 7.21
CA SER A 174 16.94 -0.64 8.40
C SER A 174 17.26 -1.42 9.68
N ALA A 175 16.93 -0.81 10.82
CA ALA A 175 16.92 -1.43 12.15
C ALA A 175 15.52 -1.29 12.80
N GLY A 176 14.46 -1.79 12.15
CA GLY A 176 13.10 -1.76 12.69
C GLY A 176 12.31 -0.47 12.47
N GLY A 177 12.75 0.45 11.60
CA GLY A 177 12.02 1.68 11.32
C GLY A 177 10.76 1.49 10.47
N LYS A 178 10.01 2.58 10.29
CA LYS A 178 8.75 2.64 9.53
C LYS A 178 8.87 3.65 8.40
N ILE A 179 8.14 3.42 7.31
CA ILE A 179 8.05 4.37 6.21
C ILE A 179 6.59 4.74 5.99
N VAL A 180 6.33 6.04 5.84
CA VAL A 180 5.01 6.59 5.49
C VAL A 180 5.18 7.44 4.23
N ILE A 181 4.35 7.19 3.23
CA ILE A 181 4.30 7.92 1.97
C ILE A 181 2.86 8.40 1.78
N GLU A 182 2.64 9.70 1.80
CA GLU A 182 1.31 10.31 1.74
C GLU A 182 1.25 11.36 0.64
N ASN A 183 0.25 11.25 -0.24
CA ASN A 183 0.01 12.24 -1.30
C ASN A 183 1.26 12.52 -2.16
N CYS A 184 1.93 11.45 -2.58
CA CYS A 184 3.15 11.54 -3.37
C CYS A 184 2.92 11.07 -4.81
N GLU A 185 3.71 11.59 -5.74
CA GLU A 185 3.84 11.08 -7.10
C GLU A 185 5.20 10.42 -7.29
N ILE A 186 5.24 9.17 -7.75
CA ILE A 186 6.46 8.35 -7.74
C ILE A 186 6.69 7.67 -9.08
N THR A 187 7.89 7.76 -9.65
CA THR A 187 8.33 6.93 -10.79
C THR A 187 9.48 5.99 -10.38
N GLY A 188 9.75 4.99 -11.21
CA GLY A 188 10.92 4.12 -11.06
C GLY A 188 10.74 3.04 -9.99
N TRP A 189 11.76 2.20 -9.84
CA TRP A 189 11.72 1.08 -8.92
C TRP A 189 11.66 1.60 -7.50
N THR A 190 10.59 1.24 -6.81
CA THR A 190 10.38 1.51 -5.39
C THR A 190 10.51 0.22 -4.58
N SER A 191 11.45 0.18 -3.63
CA SER A 191 11.68 -1.00 -2.80
C SER A 191 12.20 -0.67 -1.41
N PHE A 192 11.88 -1.56 -0.47
CA PHE A 192 12.08 -1.34 0.95
C PHE A 192 12.75 -2.55 1.59
N ALA A 193 14.08 -2.67 1.49
CA ALA A 193 14.81 -3.83 1.99
C ALA A 193 15.16 -3.72 3.49
N GLY A 194 15.66 -4.83 4.05
CA GLY A 194 16.14 -4.90 5.43
C GLY A 194 15.07 -5.30 6.44
N THR A 195 15.16 -4.76 7.66
CA THR A 195 14.28 -5.10 8.78
C THR A 195 13.20 -4.03 9.01
N ILE A 196 12.70 -3.41 7.93
CA ILE A 196 11.70 -2.34 8.03
C ILE A 196 10.45 -2.96 8.63
N GLU A 197 9.90 -2.36 9.69
CA GLU A 197 8.76 -2.94 10.41
C GLU A 197 7.50 -2.90 9.55
N LYS A 198 7.22 -1.73 8.97
CA LYS A 198 6.03 -1.50 8.16
C LYS A 198 6.23 -0.38 7.15
N VAL A 199 5.62 -0.52 5.98
CA VAL A 199 5.46 0.56 5.00
C VAL A 199 3.99 0.91 4.85
N THR A 200 3.67 2.19 4.92
CA THR A 200 2.34 2.72 4.63
C THR A 200 2.41 3.67 3.45
N ILE A 201 1.58 3.43 2.43
CA ILE A 201 1.42 4.33 1.28
C ILE A 201 -0.05 4.74 1.22
N SER A 202 -0.34 6.04 1.11
CA SER A 202 -1.71 6.54 1.05
C SER A 202 -1.87 7.69 0.06
N ASN A 203 -3.02 7.73 -0.60
CA ASN A 203 -3.45 8.82 -1.47
C ASN A 203 -2.40 9.21 -2.52
N SER A 204 -1.61 8.24 -2.99
CA SER A 204 -0.43 8.48 -3.83
C SER A 204 -0.66 7.98 -5.24
N LYS A 205 0.21 8.39 -6.17
CA LYS A 205 0.17 7.96 -7.56
C LYS A 205 1.54 7.46 -8.00
N PHE A 206 1.60 6.23 -8.46
CA PHE A 206 2.73 5.76 -9.24
C PHE A 206 2.55 6.21 -10.69
N LEU A 207 3.61 6.71 -11.30
CA LEU A 207 3.66 7.20 -12.66
C LEU A 207 4.51 6.26 -13.52
N THR A 208 4.20 6.20 -14.81
CA THR A 208 4.99 5.44 -15.77
C THR A 208 6.44 5.93 -15.82
N GLY A 209 7.38 5.02 -15.55
CA GLY A 209 8.82 5.22 -15.71
C GLY A 209 9.49 4.02 -16.39
N ASN A 210 10.82 3.97 -16.36
CA ASN A 210 11.57 2.86 -16.99
C ASN A 210 11.47 1.55 -16.18
N TYR A 211 11.25 1.65 -14.87
CA TYR A 211 11.16 0.52 -13.95
C TYR A 211 9.89 0.63 -13.10
N ASN A 212 8.78 0.10 -13.59
CA ASN A 212 7.49 0.14 -12.90
C ASN A 212 7.36 -1.04 -11.92
N VAL A 213 8.17 -1.01 -10.86
CA VAL A 213 8.18 -2.07 -9.84
C VAL A 213 8.01 -1.45 -8.45
N LEU A 214 7.05 -1.96 -7.69
CA LEU A 214 6.92 -1.74 -6.25
C LEU A 214 7.22 -3.05 -5.54
N ARG A 215 8.12 -3.04 -4.56
CA ARG A 215 8.50 -4.25 -3.84
C ARG A 215 8.49 -4.08 -2.32
N PHE A 216 7.81 -5.00 -1.66
CA PHE A 216 7.76 -5.15 -0.21
C PHE A 216 8.49 -6.41 0.25
N TYR A 217 9.23 -6.27 1.35
CA TYR A 217 9.94 -7.34 2.04
C TYR A 217 9.44 -7.50 3.50
N GLN A 218 8.36 -6.80 3.83
CA GLN A 218 7.80 -6.62 5.17
C GLN A 218 6.31 -6.31 5.04
N ASN A 219 5.64 -6.20 6.19
CA ASN A 219 4.24 -5.81 6.21
C ASN A 219 4.01 -4.44 5.57
N ALA A 220 2.96 -4.33 4.77
CA ALA A 220 2.64 -3.09 4.10
C ALA A 220 1.14 -2.85 3.97
N GLU A 221 0.79 -1.57 3.95
CA GLU A 221 -0.58 -1.10 3.77
C GLU A 221 -0.58 0.02 2.73
N VAL A 222 -1.36 -0.17 1.68
CA VAL A 222 -1.47 0.74 0.55
C VAL A 222 -2.93 1.13 0.40
N THR A 223 -3.20 2.43 0.46
CA THR A 223 -4.57 2.97 0.44
C THR A 223 -4.74 4.04 -0.61
N ASN A 224 -5.89 4.07 -1.30
CA ASN A 224 -6.27 5.12 -2.25
C ASN A 224 -5.15 5.47 -3.25
N THR A 225 -4.44 4.44 -3.74
CA THR A 225 -3.24 4.64 -4.57
C THR A 225 -3.51 4.22 -6.00
N VAL A 226 -3.08 5.06 -6.95
CA VAL A 226 -3.26 4.83 -8.39
C VAL A 226 -1.95 4.33 -8.98
N PHE A 227 -2.01 3.29 -9.80
CA PHE A 227 -0.86 2.65 -10.43
C PHE A 227 -0.90 2.77 -11.96
N PRO A 228 0.25 2.90 -12.64
CA PRO A 228 0.29 2.98 -14.09
C PRO A 228 0.13 1.59 -14.73
N ALA A 229 -0.28 1.56 -15.99
CA ALA A 229 -0.29 0.32 -16.77
C ALA A 229 1.11 -0.34 -16.80
N GLY A 230 1.17 -1.66 -16.69
CA GLY A 230 2.42 -2.43 -16.67
C GLY A 230 3.21 -2.32 -15.36
N MET A 231 2.62 -1.78 -14.30
CA MET A 231 3.18 -1.86 -12.95
C MET A 231 3.21 -3.32 -12.46
N ARG A 232 4.32 -3.71 -11.85
CA ARG A 232 4.46 -4.98 -11.14
C ARG A 232 4.61 -4.73 -9.65
N ILE A 233 3.79 -5.41 -8.85
CA ILE A 233 3.90 -5.38 -7.39
C ILE A 233 4.43 -6.72 -6.88
N ASP A 234 5.58 -6.67 -6.22
CA ASP A 234 6.25 -7.82 -5.65
C ASP A 234 6.14 -7.81 -4.12
N THR A 235 5.69 -8.91 -3.54
CA THR A 235 5.76 -9.16 -2.10
C THR A 235 6.49 -10.50 -1.92
N GLY A 236 7.71 -10.47 -1.38
CA GLY A 236 8.40 -11.72 -1.02
C GLY A 236 9.05 -12.52 -2.16
N ASN A 237 9.83 -11.88 -3.06
CA ASN A 237 10.62 -12.65 -4.02
C ASN A 237 11.77 -13.43 -3.34
N GLY A 238 11.58 -14.74 -3.16
CA GLY A 238 12.58 -15.82 -3.24
C GLY A 238 13.73 -15.88 -2.23
N GLY A 239 13.99 -14.81 -1.47
CA GLY A 239 15.01 -14.78 -0.43
C GLY A 239 14.53 -15.45 0.86
N VAL A 240 15.44 -16.14 1.56
CA VAL A 240 15.20 -16.71 2.89
C VAL A 240 14.75 -15.59 3.85
N GLY A 241 13.63 -15.79 4.56
CA GLY A 241 13.13 -14.86 5.60
C GLY A 241 12.02 -13.89 5.21
N MET A 242 11.32 -14.12 4.09
CA MET A 242 10.23 -13.27 3.58
C MET A 242 8.84 -13.93 3.61
N GLU A 243 8.74 -15.09 4.27
CA GLU A 243 7.48 -15.81 4.48
C GLU A 243 6.66 -15.14 5.59
N GLY A 244 5.34 -15.13 5.43
CA GLY A 244 4.42 -14.66 6.48
C GLY A 244 4.32 -13.14 6.61
N ILE A 245 4.67 -12.38 5.56
CA ILE A 245 4.35 -10.95 5.52
C ILE A 245 2.93 -10.74 5.01
N GLU A 246 2.28 -9.71 5.55
CA GLU A 246 0.95 -9.27 5.18
C GLU A 246 1.02 -7.96 4.38
N VAL A 247 0.47 -7.96 3.17
CA VAL A 247 0.41 -6.75 2.32
C VAL A 247 -1.03 -6.47 1.93
N LYS A 248 -1.54 -5.30 2.33
CA LYS A 248 -2.94 -4.91 2.17
C LYS A 248 -3.09 -3.75 1.20
N PHE A 249 -4.05 -3.88 0.29
CA PHE A 249 -4.44 -2.84 -0.67
C PHE A 249 -5.92 -2.52 -0.50
N ASN A 250 -6.25 -1.24 -0.34
CA ASN A 250 -7.63 -0.77 -0.23
C ASN A 250 -7.83 0.55 -1.02
N GLY A 251 -8.89 0.66 -1.79
CA GLY A 251 -9.14 1.79 -2.69
C GLY A 251 -8.08 1.96 -3.78
N CYS A 252 -7.33 0.90 -4.11
CA CYS A 252 -6.26 0.96 -5.11
C CYS A 252 -6.81 0.70 -6.51
N SER A 253 -6.23 1.35 -7.52
CA SER A 253 -6.72 1.24 -8.90
C SER A 253 -5.62 1.43 -9.94
N MET A 254 -5.90 0.97 -11.16
CA MET A 254 -5.06 1.19 -12.33
C MET A 254 -5.49 2.47 -13.06
N GLU A 255 -4.53 3.25 -13.56
CA GLU A 255 -4.78 4.50 -14.29
C GLU A 255 -5.61 4.28 -15.57
N ASP A 256 -5.43 3.13 -16.22
CA ASP A 256 -6.19 2.71 -17.41
C ASP A 256 -7.50 1.98 -17.07
N ASN A 257 -7.85 1.85 -15.79
CA ASN A 257 -8.98 1.10 -15.26
C ASN A 257 -8.94 -0.41 -15.58
N SER A 258 -7.76 -0.99 -15.85
CA SER A 258 -7.63 -2.45 -15.90
C SER A 258 -7.86 -3.08 -14.52
N ASN A 259 -7.98 -4.41 -14.48
CA ASN A 259 -8.09 -5.12 -13.21
C ASN A 259 -6.80 -4.90 -12.38
N PHE A 260 -6.97 -4.41 -11.15
CA PHE A 260 -5.84 -4.15 -10.25
C PHE A 260 -5.13 -5.45 -9.84
N GLU A 261 -5.83 -6.57 -9.74
CA GLU A 261 -5.23 -7.85 -9.32
C GLU A 261 -4.17 -8.37 -10.31
N GLU A 262 -4.20 -7.92 -11.57
CA GLU A 262 -3.23 -8.33 -12.60
C GLU A 262 -1.81 -7.77 -12.39
N VAL A 263 -1.62 -6.84 -11.44
CA VAL A 263 -0.29 -6.30 -11.10
C VAL A 263 0.55 -7.27 -10.26
N PHE A 264 -0.08 -8.29 -9.67
CA PHE A 264 0.57 -9.28 -8.82
C PHE A 264 0.95 -10.52 -9.64
N PRO A 265 2.23 -10.94 -9.67
CA PRO A 265 2.60 -12.20 -10.31
C PRO A 265 2.25 -13.40 -9.40
N ASP A 266 1.85 -14.53 -9.98
CA ASP A 266 1.42 -15.73 -9.22
C ASP A 266 2.40 -16.15 -8.11
N SER A 267 3.71 -16.15 -8.42
CA SER A 267 4.78 -16.53 -7.48
C SER A 267 4.85 -15.68 -6.19
N VAL A 268 4.28 -14.48 -6.23
CA VAL A 268 4.23 -13.54 -5.10
C VAL A 268 3.06 -13.89 -4.18
N ILE A 269 1.91 -14.21 -4.77
CA ILE A 269 0.70 -14.58 -4.04
C ILE A 269 0.93 -15.87 -3.24
N GLU A 270 1.72 -16.81 -3.75
CA GLU A 270 2.06 -18.05 -3.02
C GLU A 270 2.89 -17.84 -1.74
N LYS A 271 3.64 -16.74 -1.63
CA LYS A 271 4.65 -16.54 -0.57
C LYS A 271 4.29 -15.52 0.47
N SER A 272 3.27 -14.72 0.21
CA SER A 272 2.81 -13.64 1.10
C SER A 272 1.30 -13.65 1.15
N ASP A 273 0.74 -13.13 2.24
CA ASP A 273 -0.69 -12.92 2.33
C ASP A 273 -1.00 -11.53 1.76
N VAL A 274 -1.45 -11.51 0.50
CA VAL A 274 -1.81 -10.29 -0.23
C VAL A 274 -3.32 -10.12 -0.17
N TYR A 275 -3.77 -8.98 0.34
CA TYR A 275 -5.19 -8.63 0.44
C TYR A 275 -5.53 -7.47 -0.48
N VAL A 276 -6.61 -7.60 -1.26
CA VAL A 276 -7.21 -6.54 -2.07
C VAL A 276 -8.67 -6.40 -1.64
N GLU A 277 -9.05 -5.22 -1.13
CA GLU A 277 -10.40 -4.99 -0.58
C GLU A 277 -10.82 -6.05 0.44
N ASP A 278 -9.92 -6.39 1.37
CA ASP A 278 -10.07 -7.45 2.39
C ASP A 278 -10.20 -8.88 1.83
N VAL A 279 -10.10 -9.08 0.51
CA VAL A 279 -10.03 -10.41 -0.13
C VAL A 279 -8.58 -10.85 -0.23
N ILE A 280 -8.26 -12.00 0.37
CA ILE A 280 -6.93 -12.61 0.26
C ILE A 280 -6.78 -13.28 -1.12
N LEU A 281 -5.73 -12.91 -1.86
CA LEU A 281 -5.49 -13.42 -3.21
C LEU A 281 -4.84 -14.81 -3.19
N GLY A 282 -5.17 -15.63 -4.19
CA GLY A 282 -4.59 -16.96 -4.45
C GLY A 282 -4.65 -17.92 -3.27
N ARG A 283 -5.64 -17.76 -2.39
CA ARG A 283 -6.04 -18.77 -1.40
C ARG A 283 -7.39 -19.30 -1.80
N ILE A 284 -7.51 -20.62 -1.76
CA ILE A 284 -8.72 -21.34 -2.15
C ILE A 284 -9.53 -21.71 -0.91
N ALA A 285 -8.86 -22.04 0.20
CA ALA A 285 -9.52 -22.50 1.42
C ALA A 285 -8.83 -22.01 2.70
N GLN A 286 -9.58 -22.03 3.80
CA GLN A 286 -9.10 -21.66 5.14
C GLN A 286 -9.64 -22.62 6.20
N ILE A 287 -8.81 -22.94 7.19
CA ILE A 287 -9.18 -23.67 8.40
C ILE A 287 -8.67 -22.88 9.61
N GLY A 288 -9.59 -22.34 10.42
CA GLY A 288 -9.20 -21.47 11.53
C GLY A 288 -8.43 -20.26 11.02
N THR A 289 -7.14 -20.15 11.35
CA THR A 289 -6.24 -19.07 10.88
C THR A 289 -5.27 -19.51 9.79
N THR A 290 -5.36 -20.75 9.31
CA THR A 290 -4.46 -21.31 8.30
C THR A 290 -5.10 -21.23 6.91
N TYR A 291 -4.35 -20.70 5.95
CA TYR A 291 -4.79 -20.54 4.56
C TYR A 291 -4.13 -21.57 3.64
N TYR A 292 -4.85 -21.98 2.61
CA TYR A 292 -4.43 -23.00 1.66
C TYR A 292 -4.58 -22.50 0.22
N THR A 293 -3.61 -22.83 -0.64
CA THR A 293 -3.64 -22.55 -2.07
C THR A 293 -4.44 -23.59 -2.86
N THR A 294 -4.83 -24.69 -2.24
CA THR A 294 -5.68 -25.72 -2.84
C THR A 294 -6.70 -26.23 -1.82
N ILE A 295 -7.84 -26.71 -2.29
CA ILE A 295 -8.84 -27.33 -1.41
C ILE A 295 -8.36 -28.70 -0.91
N GLU A 296 -7.61 -29.44 -1.72
CA GLU A 296 -7.08 -30.76 -1.37
C GLU A 296 -6.13 -30.68 -0.18
N GLY A 297 -5.22 -29.69 -0.18
CA GLY A 297 -4.31 -29.47 0.95
C GLY A 297 -5.06 -29.13 2.24
N ALA A 298 -6.12 -28.33 2.15
CA ALA A 298 -6.96 -28.04 3.30
C ALA A 298 -7.66 -29.31 3.83
N LEU A 299 -8.22 -30.13 2.95
CA LEU A 299 -8.90 -31.37 3.33
C LEU A 299 -7.93 -32.42 3.93
N GLU A 300 -6.69 -32.47 3.43
CA GLU A 300 -5.64 -33.32 3.97
C GLU A 300 -5.24 -32.93 5.40
N ASP A 301 -5.16 -31.63 5.69
CA ASP A 301 -4.81 -31.12 7.03
C ASP A 301 -6.00 -31.06 7.98
N ALA A 302 -7.23 -30.99 7.47
CA ALA A 302 -8.44 -30.85 8.27
C ALA A 302 -8.55 -31.96 9.34
N THR A 303 -8.77 -31.55 10.59
CA THR A 303 -9.11 -32.48 11.67
C THR A 303 -10.58 -32.89 11.58
N LYS A 304 -10.96 -33.96 12.28
CA LYS A 304 -12.36 -34.36 12.42
C LYS A 304 -13.17 -33.19 12.99
N GLU A 305 -14.33 -32.93 12.38
CA GLU A 305 -15.26 -31.83 12.70
C GLU A 305 -14.73 -30.41 12.39
N ALA A 306 -13.59 -30.29 11.69
CA ALA A 306 -13.13 -29.01 11.20
C ALA A 306 -14.13 -28.36 10.22
N THR A 307 -14.07 -27.03 10.11
CA THR A 307 -14.73 -26.29 9.04
C THR A 307 -13.69 -25.83 8.05
N VAL A 308 -13.84 -26.25 6.80
CA VAL A 308 -13.07 -25.78 5.64
C VAL A 308 -13.90 -24.69 4.97
N LEU A 309 -13.45 -23.45 5.07
CA LEU A 309 -14.08 -22.28 4.45
C LEU A 309 -13.51 -22.08 3.04
N LEU A 310 -14.33 -21.98 2.01
CA LEU A 310 -13.88 -21.62 0.67
C LEU A 310 -13.71 -20.10 0.54
N LEU A 311 -12.58 -19.72 -0.04
CA LEU A 311 -12.19 -18.33 -0.31
C LEU A 311 -12.31 -18.00 -1.80
N ASP A 312 -12.24 -19.01 -2.65
CA ASP A 312 -12.42 -18.89 -4.10
C ASP A 312 -13.23 -20.06 -4.68
N ASN A 313 -13.62 -19.93 -5.94
CA ASN A 313 -14.23 -21.01 -6.70
C ASN A 313 -13.20 -22.13 -6.94
N VAL A 314 -13.71 -23.35 -7.10
CA VAL A 314 -12.91 -24.55 -7.27
C VAL A 314 -13.39 -25.28 -8.52
N ASP A 315 -12.45 -25.70 -9.37
CA ASP A 315 -12.75 -26.52 -10.52
C ASP A 315 -12.25 -27.95 -10.31
N GLY A 316 -13.06 -28.94 -10.69
CA GLY A 316 -12.69 -30.35 -10.65
C GLY A 316 -13.41 -31.18 -9.59
N GLU A 317 -12.85 -32.35 -9.30
CA GLU A 317 -13.37 -33.29 -8.30
C GLU A 317 -12.76 -33.00 -6.93
N VAL A 318 -13.61 -32.77 -5.94
CA VAL A 318 -13.22 -32.59 -4.54
C VAL A 318 -13.45 -33.89 -3.78
N ILE A 319 -12.39 -34.49 -3.24
CA ILE A 319 -12.46 -35.77 -2.53
C ILE A 319 -12.47 -35.51 -1.01
N VAL A 320 -13.49 -36.02 -0.32
CA VAL A 320 -13.65 -35.87 1.13
C VAL A 320 -13.64 -37.23 1.80
N SER A 321 -12.72 -37.42 2.74
CA SER A 321 -12.50 -38.71 3.45
C SER A 321 -12.60 -38.60 4.97
N LYS A 322 -13.01 -37.44 5.50
CA LYS A 322 -13.13 -37.17 6.94
C LYS A 322 -14.49 -36.54 7.26
N SER A 323 -14.96 -36.70 8.49
CA SER A 323 -16.12 -35.95 8.97
C SER A 323 -15.74 -34.49 9.17
N LEU A 324 -16.37 -33.57 8.45
CA LEU A 324 -16.06 -32.13 8.47
C LEU A 324 -17.21 -31.30 7.85
N THR A 325 -17.08 -29.98 7.93
CA THR A 325 -17.94 -29.04 7.19
C THR A 325 -17.14 -28.41 6.05
N ILE A 326 -17.70 -28.40 4.85
CA ILE A 326 -17.28 -27.51 3.77
C ILE A 326 -18.26 -26.34 3.75
N ASP A 327 -17.78 -25.17 4.18
CA ASP A 327 -18.52 -23.92 4.10
C ASP A 327 -18.12 -23.21 2.82
N GLY A 328 -19.04 -23.19 1.85
CA GLY A 328 -18.82 -22.62 0.54
C GLY A 328 -18.73 -21.10 0.57
N ASN A 329 -19.26 -20.40 1.58
CA ASN A 329 -19.21 -18.94 1.67
C ASN A 329 -19.69 -18.25 0.37
N GLY A 330 -20.74 -18.82 -0.24
CA GLY A 330 -21.30 -18.39 -1.52
C GLY A 330 -20.48 -18.76 -2.76
N LYS A 331 -19.38 -19.50 -2.63
CA LYS A 331 -18.51 -19.93 -3.73
C LYS A 331 -19.07 -21.14 -4.49
N THR A 332 -18.46 -21.41 -5.63
CA THR A 332 -18.86 -22.49 -6.54
C THR A 332 -17.77 -23.55 -6.67
N ILE A 333 -18.18 -24.82 -6.65
CA ILE A 333 -17.40 -25.95 -7.16
C ILE A 333 -17.94 -26.31 -8.56
N THR A 334 -17.13 -26.12 -9.61
CA THR A 334 -17.41 -26.60 -10.96
C THR A 334 -16.85 -28.00 -11.13
N GLY A 335 -17.70 -29.00 -10.94
CA GLY A 335 -17.33 -30.39 -10.86
C GLY A 335 -18.10 -31.06 -9.75
N MET A 336 -17.52 -32.07 -9.11
CA MET A 336 -18.24 -32.91 -8.14
C MET A 336 -17.53 -33.03 -6.81
N ILE A 337 -18.32 -33.24 -5.76
CA ILE A 337 -17.81 -33.69 -4.47
C ILE A 337 -17.96 -35.21 -4.40
N ASN A 338 -16.85 -35.89 -4.10
CA ASN A 338 -16.80 -37.32 -3.88
C ASN A 338 -16.53 -37.62 -2.42
N LEU A 339 -17.57 -38.08 -1.71
CA LEU A 339 -17.42 -38.60 -0.35
C LEU A 339 -16.86 -40.02 -0.47
N ALA A 340 -15.55 -40.14 -0.33
CA ALA A 340 -14.82 -41.38 -0.56
C ALA A 340 -15.13 -42.43 0.51
N ASN A 341 -14.88 -43.70 0.17
CA ASN A 341 -14.87 -44.78 1.16
C ASN A 341 -13.76 -44.45 2.18
N ALA A 342 -14.18 -44.14 3.41
CA ALA A 342 -13.28 -44.03 4.55
C ALA A 342 -13.29 -45.35 5.33
N ASP A 343 -12.25 -45.59 6.11
CA ASP A 343 -12.17 -46.77 7.01
C ASP A 343 -13.21 -46.70 8.16
N GLU A 344 -13.83 -45.53 8.34
CA GLU A 344 -14.87 -45.26 9.32
C GLU A 344 -15.99 -44.45 8.68
N ARG A 345 -17.20 -44.54 9.26
CA ARG A 345 -18.35 -43.72 8.83
C ARG A 345 -18.03 -42.23 8.95
N ILE A 346 -18.14 -41.49 7.84
CA ILE A 346 -17.93 -40.04 7.82
C ILE A 346 -19.25 -39.26 7.79
N ALA A 347 -19.25 -38.07 8.38
CA ALA A 347 -20.36 -37.13 8.35
C ALA A 347 -19.91 -35.79 7.79
N VAL A 348 -20.43 -35.44 6.60
CA VAL A 348 -20.03 -34.23 5.88
C VAL A 348 -21.19 -33.25 5.80
N VAL A 349 -20.93 -31.99 6.15
CA VAL A 349 -21.88 -30.89 5.98
C VAL A 349 -21.41 -30.02 4.82
N LEU A 350 -22.26 -29.84 3.82
CA LEU A 350 -22.08 -28.90 2.72
C LEU A 350 -22.96 -27.70 3.02
N LYS A 351 -22.36 -26.52 3.20
CA LYS A 351 -23.05 -25.30 3.62
C LYS A 351 -22.76 -24.17 2.64
N ASP A 352 -23.78 -23.37 2.30
CA ASP A 352 -23.63 -22.12 1.53
C ASP A 352 -22.77 -22.27 0.26
N LEU A 353 -23.02 -23.34 -0.50
CA LEU A 353 -22.17 -23.78 -1.59
C LEU A 353 -22.99 -24.02 -2.86
N THR A 354 -22.46 -23.59 -4.01
CA THR A 354 -22.98 -24.02 -5.31
C THR A 354 -22.10 -25.12 -5.89
N ILE A 355 -22.70 -26.23 -6.33
CA ILE A 355 -22.00 -27.32 -7.00
C ILE A 355 -22.60 -27.49 -8.38
N ASN A 356 -21.78 -27.42 -9.42
CA ASN A 356 -22.21 -27.50 -10.81
C ASN A 356 -21.44 -28.57 -11.57
N ASN A 357 -22.10 -29.69 -11.87
CA ASN A 357 -21.58 -30.78 -12.70
C ASN A 357 -22.60 -31.21 -13.76
N PRO A 358 -22.76 -30.47 -14.86
CA PRO A 358 -23.82 -30.74 -15.83
C PRO A 358 -23.65 -32.10 -16.55
N SER A 359 -22.45 -32.67 -16.53
CA SER A 359 -22.12 -33.92 -17.22
C SER A 359 -22.32 -35.19 -16.36
N SER A 360 -22.53 -35.07 -15.05
CA SER A 360 -22.64 -36.20 -14.13
C SER A 360 -23.44 -35.82 -12.88
N TYR A 361 -23.10 -36.36 -11.71
CA TYR A 361 -23.70 -36.00 -10.44
C TYR A 361 -22.90 -34.90 -9.70
N ALA A 362 -23.58 -34.07 -8.92
CA ALA A 362 -22.92 -33.02 -8.13
C ALA A 362 -22.28 -33.58 -6.85
N VAL A 363 -22.93 -34.52 -6.17
CA VAL A 363 -22.36 -35.21 -4.99
C VAL A 363 -22.42 -36.72 -5.16
N LYS A 364 -21.29 -37.40 -4.93
CA LYS A 364 -21.19 -38.85 -4.76
C LYS A 364 -21.16 -39.19 -3.28
N VAL A 365 -22.00 -40.12 -2.84
CA VAL A 365 -22.01 -40.61 -1.45
C VAL A 365 -21.63 -42.09 -1.44
N ALA A 366 -20.50 -42.41 -0.82
CA ALA A 366 -20.10 -43.78 -0.50
C ALA A 366 -21.04 -44.45 0.54
N THR A 367 -20.97 -45.77 0.65
CA THR A 367 -21.86 -46.60 1.50
C THR A 367 -21.76 -46.34 2.99
N GLU A 368 -20.72 -45.62 3.43
CA GLU A 368 -20.46 -45.28 4.84
C GLU A 368 -20.30 -43.77 5.05
N ALA A 369 -21.08 -42.96 4.32
CA ALA A 369 -21.06 -41.50 4.46
C ALA A 369 -22.46 -40.94 4.71
N ASP A 370 -22.56 -40.06 5.70
CA ASP A 370 -23.71 -39.16 5.88
C ASP A 370 -23.38 -37.81 5.24
N VAL A 371 -24.33 -37.28 4.47
CA VAL A 371 -24.23 -35.93 3.90
C VAL A 371 -25.40 -35.07 4.36
N THR A 372 -25.09 -33.89 4.88
CA THR A 372 -26.05 -32.82 5.14
C THR A 372 -25.81 -31.71 4.15
N ILE A 373 -26.86 -31.26 3.47
CA ILE A 373 -26.80 -30.15 2.52
C ILE A 373 -27.63 -29.02 3.11
N ALA A 374 -26.98 -27.91 3.46
CA ALA A 374 -27.59 -26.73 4.06
C ALA A 374 -27.34 -25.52 3.16
N ASP A 375 -28.40 -24.78 2.83
CA ASP A 375 -28.33 -23.53 2.07
C ASP A 375 -27.48 -23.60 0.79
N SER A 376 -27.49 -24.76 0.13
CA SER A 376 -26.60 -25.08 -1.00
C SER A 376 -27.40 -25.41 -2.26
N THR A 377 -26.84 -25.09 -3.42
CA THR A 377 -27.44 -25.36 -4.73
C THR A 377 -26.65 -26.46 -5.44
N LEU A 378 -27.34 -27.52 -5.87
CA LEU A 378 -26.72 -28.62 -6.62
C LEU A 378 -27.31 -28.69 -8.03
N THR A 379 -26.44 -28.57 -9.02
CA THR A 379 -26.79 -28.71 -10.43
C THR A 379 -26.00 -29.85 -11.05
N GLY A 380 -26.69 -30.85 -11.57
CA GLY A 380 -26.09 -31.95 -12.33
C GLY A 380 -27.15 -32.81 -12.99
N TYR A 381 -26.73 -33.79 -13.79
CA TYR A 381 -27.63 -34.81 -14.35
C TYR A 381 -28.39 -35.55 -13.24
N ASN A 382 -27.68 -35.84 -12.13
CA ASN A 382 -28.28 -36.20 -10.85
C ASN A 382 -27.70 -35.29 -9.75
N ALA A 383 -28.52 -34.66 -8.91
CA ALA A 383 -27.97 -33.80 -7.85
C ALA A 383 -27.12 -34.59 -6.84
N VAL A 384 -27.58 -35.78 -6.44
CA VAL A 384 -26.88 -36.66 -5.50
C VAL A 384 -26.93 -38.09 -6.03
N TYR A 385 -25.79 -38.78 -6.00
CA TYR A 385 -25.66 -40.19 -6.36
C TYR A 385 -25.13 -41.00 -5.17
N VAL A 386 -25.92 -41.95 -4.69
CA VAL A 386 -25.55 -42.85 -3.59
C VAL A 386 -25.08 -44.18 -4.17
N VAL A 387 -23.86 -44.59 -3.84
CA VAL A 387 -23.34 -45.91 -4.22
C VAL A 387 -23.98 -46.95 -3.29
N ASN A 388 -24.73 -47.91 -3.85
CA ASN A 388 -25.26 -49.02 -3.05
C ASN A 388 -24.15 -50.02 -2.73
N ALA A 389 -24.07 -50.46 -1.48
CA ALA A 389 -23.21 -51.58 -1.07
C ALA A 389 -23.72 -52.83 -1.75
N SER A 390 -22.86 -53.50 -2.52
CA SER A 390 -23.12 -54.85 -3.03
C SER A 390 -22.93 -55.89 -1.95
#